data_AF-A0A369I3Z0-F1
#
_entry.id   AF-A0A369I3Z0-F1
#
_cell.length_a   1.000
_cell.length_b   1.000
_cell.length_c   1.000
_cell.angle_alpha   90.00
_cell.angle_beta   90.00
_cell.angle_gamma   90.00
#
_symmetry.space_group_name_H-M   'P 1'
#
loop_
_entity.id
_entity.type
_entity.pdbx_description
1 polymer ?
#
loop_
_entity_poly.entity_id
_entity_poly.type
_entity_poly.pdbx_seq_one_letter_code
_entity_poly.pdbx_strand_id
1 'polypeptide(L)'
;MLLLENAVAQSVTITPGATNTIQTSNSTNYIDLKKTGTNTFAGFRFLQNQSVRGGLFYNDEQNVINLSNASNSQGLIWNNTSQRVGIGVNAPDARLHILTNSTGTVPHLLVQENNNSDGARINFENFGIERTWTLYGKNSSSTIPSDNVLNIYHSSFGNIAQFTGDGNTQLNGFTQLGADAPKIKVKKFTGILDNDASTSIETAFTDFSKIVSFTGYILRSSIPQLAINPNEEDNDFHYVLRLLGNAQNIDIFFSQVPPALRGQTYTVYITFEE
;
A
#
# COMPACT_ATOMS: atom_id res chain seq x y z
N MET A 1 67.42 29.98 18.59
CA MET A 1 67.11 28.67 19.21
C MET A 1 65.68 28.33 18.80
N LEU A 2 65.52 27.49 17.77
CA LEU A 2 64.22 27.10 17.23
C LEU A 2 63.73 25.89 18.02
N LEU A 3 62.67 26.06 18.82
CA LEU A 3 62.01 24.94 19.50
C LEU A 3 61.05 24.29 18.49
N LEU A 4 61.41 23.10 17.98
CA LEU A 4 60.47 22.21 17.32
C LEU A 4 59.61 21.54 18.40
N GLU A 5 58.32 21.85 18.45
CA GLU A 5 57.35 21.06 19.20
C GLU A 5 57.11 19.73 18.47
N ASN A 6 57.77 18.67 18.96
CA ASN A 6 57.42 17.31 18.58
C ASN A 6 56.12 16.93 19.30
N ALA A 7 55.02 16.86 18.56
CA ALA A 7 53.78 16.26 19.06
C ALA A 7 54.03 14.76 19.32
N VAL A 8 54.22 14.39 20.59
CA VAL A 8 54.37 13.00 21.01
C VAL A 8 53.00 12.34 20.92
N ALA A 9 52.79 11.47 19.94
CA ALA A 9 51.66 10.56 19.95
C ALA A 9 51.81 9.62 21.15
N GLN A 10 50.99 9.78 22.18
CA GLN A 10 50.90 8.82 23.27
C GLN A 10 50.16 7.57 22.76
N SER A 11 50.86 6.45 22.64
CA SER A 11 50.25 5.14 22.40
C SER A 11 50.19 4.37 23.72
N VAL A 12 49.01 3.90 24.10
CA VAL A 12 48.87 2.89 25.17
C VAL A 12 48.97 1.51 24.53
N THR A 13 50.10 0.84 24.73
CA THR A 13 50.32 -0.54 24.26
C THR A 13 49.88 -1.51 25.36
N ILE A 14 48.84 -2.30 25.09
CA ILE A 14 48.41 -3.39 25.99
C ILE A 14 49.04 -4.69 25.50
N THR A 15 49.96 -5.25 26.30
CA THR A 15 50.63 -6.52 25.99
C THR A 15 49.75 -7.72 26.37
N PRO A 16 49.46 -8.67 25.46
CA PRO A 16 48.78 -9.91 25.81
C PRO A 16 49.61 -10.73 26.82
N GLY A 17 49.02 -11.06 27.98
CA GLY A 17 49.67 -11.82 29.06
C GLY A 17 49.86 -11.06 30.37
N ALA A 18 49.65 -9.74 30.39
CA ALA A 18 49.58 -8.94 31.61
C ALA A 18 48.13 -8.53 31.90
N THR A 19 47.73 -8.48 33.17
CA THR A 19 46.45 -7.97 33.65
C THR A 19 46.40 -6.44 33.55
N ASN A 20 46.51 -5.92 32.34
CA ASN A 20 46.46 -4.48 32.07
C ASN A 20 44.99 -4.05 31.99
N THR A 21 44.58 -3.16 32.90
CA THR A 21 43.25 -2.52 32.89
C THR A 21 43.41 -1.04 32.54
N ILE A 22 42.60 -0.55 31.60
CA ILE A 22 42.40 0.90 31.43
C ILE A 22 41.43 1.32 32.55
N GLN A 23 41.93 1.99 33.59
CA GLN A 23 41.09 2.52 34.67
C GLN A 23 40.73 3.98 34.39
N THR A 24 39.43 4.28 34.38
CA THR A 24 38.88 5.64 34.37
C THR A 24 38.90 6.22 35.78
N SER A 25 39.04 7.53 35.92
CA SER A 25 39.15 8.21 37.21
C SER A 25 37.81 8.37 37.94
N ASN A 26 37.89 8.62 39.24
CA ASN A 26 36.78 8.58 40.21
C ASN A 26 35.72 9.68 40.01
N SER A 27 35.93 10.63 39.09
CA SER A 27 35.01 11.74 38.81
C SER A 27 34.25 11.58 37.50
N THR A 28 34.70 10.70 36.60
CA THR A 28 34.04 10.42 35.32
C THR A 28 34.39 9.01 34.84
N ASN A 29 33.40 8.14 34.67
CA ASN A 29 33.59 6.77 34.17
C ASN A 29 33.73 6.70 32.64
N TYR A 30 34.35 7.72 32.02
CA TYR A 30 34.43 7.85 30.56
C TYR A 30 35.85 7.60 30.05
N ILE A 31 35.93 6.97 28.87
CA ILE A 31 37.13 6.96 28.03
C ILE A 31 36.90 8.03 26.95
N ASP A 32 37.59 9.16 27.08
CA ASP A 32 37.52 10.25 26.10
C ASP A 32 38.38 9.93 24.87
N LEU A 33 37.76 9.89 23.70
CA LEU A 33 38.46 9.82 22.42
C LEU A 33 38.49 11.21 21.80
N LYS A 34 39.61 11.93 21.96
CA LYS A 34 39.78 13.28 21.43
C LYS A 34 40.48 13.23 20.07
N LYS A 35 39.93 13.94 19.08
CA LYS A 35 40.62 14.22 17.81
C LYS A 35 41.78 15.17 18.08
N THR A 36 42.98 14.83 17.63
CA THR A 36 44.20 15.64 17.82
C THR A 36 44.88 16.03 16.50
N GLY A 37 44.26 15.75 15.33
CA GLY A 37 44.80 16.04 14.00
C GLY A 37 43.72 16.36 12.96
N THR A 38 44.10 16.50 11.68
CA THR A 38 43.20 16.92 10.59
C THR A 38 42.31 15.80 10.01
N ASN A 39 42.54 14.54 10.37
CA ASN A 39 41.72 13.42 9.90
C ASN A 39 40.27 13.52 10.41
N THR A 40 39.31 13.29 9.53
CA THR A 40 37.86 13.40 9.77
C THR A 40 37.28 12.38 10.77
N PHE A 41 38.06 11.37 11.17
CA PHE A 41 37.57 10.25 11.98
C PHE A 41 38.47 9.95 13.18
N ALA A 42 37.90 9.96 14.39
CA ALA A 42 38.50 9.38 15.60
C ALA A 42 37.72 8.12 15.99
N GLY A 43 38.36 7.08 16.53
CA GLY A 43 37.63 5.87 16.91
C GLY A 43 38.47 4.62 17.14
N PHE A 44 37.78 3.50 17.33
CA PHE A 44 38.36 2.16 17.46
C PHE A 44 38.31 1.43 16.11
N ARG A 45 39.40 0.77 15.73
CA ARG A 45 39.50 -0.05 14.52
C ARG A 45 39.78 -1.49 14.87
N PHE A 46 39.05 -2.41 14.25
CA PHE A 46 39.33 -3.83 14.26
C PHE A 46 40.06 -4.18 12.96
N LEU A 47 41.30 -4.65 13.08
CA LEU A 47 42.15 -4.99 11.93
C LEU A 47 42.38 -6.50 11.84
N GLN A 48 42.49 -6.99 10.62
CA GLN A 48 43.00 -8.33 10.31
C GLN A 48 43.94 -8.22 9.11
N ASN A 49 45.18 -8.69 9.25
CA ASN A 49 46.22 -8.59 8.21
C ASN A 49 46.40 -7.15 7.67
N GLN A 50 46.43 -6.17 8.58
CA GLN A 50 46.54 -4.72 8.28
C GLN A 50 45.33 -4.08 7.57
N SER A 51 44.28 -4.84 7.25
CA SER A 51 43.03 -4.29 6.70
C SER A 51 42.00 -4.05 7.79
N VAL A 52 41.31 -2.91 7.74
CA VAL A 52 40.16 -2.64 8.61
C VAL A 52 39.03 -3.61 8.26
N ARG A 53 38.48 -4.28 9.27
CA ARG A 53 37.33 -5.20 9.15
C ARG A 53 36.07 -4.64 9.81
N GLY A 54 36.23 -3.64 10.68
CA GLY A 54 35.17 -3.05 11.49
C GLY A 54 35.70 -1.89 12.30
N GLY A 55 34.82 -1.03 12.79
CA GLY A 55 35.16 -0.02 13.77
C GLY A 55 33.97 0.77 14.27
N LEU A 56 34.23 1.51 15.34
CA LEU A 56 33.36 2.55 15.88
C LEU A 56 34.06 3.87 15.64
N PHE A 57 33.48 4.71 14.79
CA PHE A 57 34.07 5.97 14.36
C PHE A 57 33.17 7.13 14.74
N TYR A 58 33.78 8.20 15.23
CA TYR A 58 33.15 9.50 15.32
C TYR A 58 33.64 10.37 14.16
N ASN A 59 32.70 10.84 13.34
CA ASN A 59 32.91 11.85 12.31
C ASN A 59 32.49 13.20 12.86
N ASP A 60 33.44 14.11 13.07
CA ASP A 60 33.18 15.42 13.64
C ASP A 60 32.56 16.41 12.65
N GLU A 61 32.95 16.35 11.37
CA GLU A 61 32.37 17.20 10.31
C GLU A 61 30.85 16.99 10.19
N GLN A 62 30.38 15.77 10.46
CA GLN A 62 28.97 15.42 10.34
C GLN A 62 28.28 15.20 11.70
N ASN A 63 29.03 15.25 12.81
CA ASN A 63 28.57 14.89 14.17
C ASN A 63 27.87 13.52 14.21
N VAL A 64 28.54 12.51 13.63
CA VAL A 64 27.98 11.16 13.43
C VAL A 64 28.81 10.10 14.16
N ILE A 65 28.15 9.18 14.84
CA ILE A 65 28.73 7.88 15.25
C ILE A 65 28.46 6.88 14.12
N ASN A 66 29.51 6.26 13.58
CA ASN A 66 29.45 5.31 12.46
C ASN A 66 30.00 3.93 12.88
N LEU A 67 29.18 2.90 12.66
CA LEU A 67 29.58 1.50 12.73
C LEU A 67 29.75 0.99 11.30
N SER A 68 31.00 0.86 10.85
CA SER A 68 31.31 0.45 9.49
C SER A 68 32.50 -0.50 9.42
N ASN A 69 32.55 -1.28 8.34
CA ASN A 69 33.68 -2.15 8.01
C ASN A 69 34.83 -1.42 7.31
N ALA A 70 34.68 -0.13 7.03
CA ALA A 70 35.70 0.71 6.42
C ALA A 70 35.56 2.15 6.92
N SER A 71 36.69 2.81 7.19
CA SER A 71 36.74 4.17 7.75
C SER A 71 35.95 5.24 6.98
N ASN A 72 35.63 5.00 5.71
CA ASN A 72 34.90 5.94 4.84
C ASN A 72 33.59 5.38 4.26
N SER A 73 33.17 4.17 4.66
CA SER A 73 31.91 3.59 4.17
C SER A 73 30.77 3.94 5.12
N GLN A 74 29.63 4.32 4.55
CA GLN A 74 28.42 4.67 5.29
C GLN A 74 27.78 3.37 5.78
N GLY A 75 28.02 3.03 7.05
CA GLY A 75 27.46 1.85 7.70
C GLY A 75 26.15 2.16 8.40
N LEU A 76 26.00 1.68 9.65
CA LEU A 76 24.95 2.14 10.54
C LEU A 76 25.42 3.42 11.23
N ILE A 77 24.63 4.48 11.14
CA ILE A 77 24.99 5.78 11.70
C ILE A 77 23.93 6.33 12.65
N TRP A 78 24.39 7.00 13.70
CA TRP A 78 23.57 7.91 14.51
C TRP A 78 24.04 9.34 14.28
N ASN A 79 23.16 10.18 13.74
CA ASN A 79 23.44 11.60 13.53
C ASN A 79 22.91 12.40 14.72
N ASN A 80 23.82 12.94 15.54
CA ASN A 80 23.45 13.60 16.78
C ASN A 80 22.77 14.96 16.55
N THR A 81 23.09 15.67 15.47
CA THR A 81 22.47 16.96 15.17
C THR A 81 21.00 16.80 14.78
N SER A 82 20.69 15.82 13.94
CA SER A 82 19.32 15.57 13.46
C SER A 82 18.52 14.61 14.32
N GLN A 83 19.16 13.89 15.24
CA GLN A 83 18.56 12.85 16.10
C GLN A 83 17.90 11.73 15.26
N ARG A 84 18.64 11.23 14.27
CA ARG A 84 18.18 10.25 13.27
C ARG A 84 19.19 9.13 13.04
N VAL A 85 18.66 7.97 12.65
CA VAL A 85 19.44 6.79 12.23
C VAL A 85 19.50 6.72 10.71
N GLY A 86 20.69 6.49 10.18
CA GLY A 86 20.91 6.23 8.76
C GLY A 86 21.59 4.88 8.55
N ILE A 87 21.26 4.22 7.44
CA ILE A 87 21.99 3.06 6.93
C ILE A 87 22.39 3.41 5.51
N GLY A 88 23.69 3.59 5.26
CA GLY A 88 24.19 4.02 3.94
C GLY A 88 23.93 5.49 3.60
N VAL A 89 23.65 6.36 4.60
CA VAL A 89 23.45 7.81 4.42
C VAL A 89 23.87 8.58 5.67
N ASN A 90 24.64 9.67 5.52
CA ASN A 90 25.14 10.45 6.68
C ASN A 90 24.19 11.56 7.18
N ALA A 91 23.26 12.00 6.32
CA ALA A 91 22.22 12.98 6.64
C ALA A 91 20.83 12.36 6.39
N PRO A 92 20.28 11.60 7.35
CA PRO A 92 18.97 10.97 7.19
C PRO A 92 17.85 12.01 7.06
N ASP A 93 16.89 11.81 6.15
CA ASP A 93 15.72 12.71 5.98
C ASP A 93 14.54 12.34 6.89
N ALA A 94 14.54 11.11 7.42
CA ALA A 94 13.56 10.59 8.37
C ALA A 94 14.24 10.00 9.62
N ARG A 95 13.46 9.60 10.62
CA ARG A 95 14.00 8.98 11.85
C ARG A 95 14.85 7.74 11.57
N LEU A 96 14.47 6.96 10.56
CA LEU A 96 15.26 5.90 9.95
C LEU A 96 15.31 6.15 8.43
N HIS A 97 16.50 6.25 7.85
CA HIS A 97 16.70 6.35 6.40
C HIS A 97 17.66 5.25 5.94
N ILE A 98 17.19 4.35 5.09
CA ILE A 98 18.00 3.30 4.46
C ILE A 98 18.25 3.74 3.01
N LEU A 99 19.49 4.08 2.69
CA LEU A 99 19.90 4.50 1.35
C LEU A 99 21.00 3.56 0.84
N THR A 100 20.58 2.58 0.05
CA THR A 100 21.49 1.67 -0.64
C THR A 100 20.82 1.22 -1.93
N ASN A 101 21.55 0.55 -2.83
CA ASN A 101 20.92 -0.08 -3.98
C ASN A 101 20.25 -1.37 -3.54
N SER A 102 18.97 -1.58 -3.89
CA SER A 102 18.37 -2.91 -3.77
C SER A 102 18.75 -3.76 -4.98
N THR A 103 18.76 -5.08 -4.78
CA THR A 103 18.78 -6.05 -5.87
C THR A 103 17.56 -6.95 -5.71
N GLY A 104 17.19 -7.69 -6.76
CA GLY A 104 16.03 -8.61 -6.68
C GLY A 104 16.13 -9.64 -5.53
N THR A 105 17.33 -9.88 -4.99
CA THR A 105 17.59 -10.83 -3.90
C THR A 105 17.94 -10.16 -2.55
N VAL A 106 18.26 -8.86 -2.54
CA VAL A 106 18.65 -8.12 -1.33
C VAL A 106 17.76 -6.89 -1.19
N PRO A 107 16.67 -6.97 -0.40
CA PRO A 107 15.78 -5.84 -0.16
C PRO A 107 16.43 -4.83 0.79
N HIS A 108 15.94 -3.58 0.79
CA HIS A 108 16.31 -2.58 1.78
C HIS A 108 15.87 -2.98 3.20
N LEU A 109 14.72 -3.63 3.32
CA LEU A 109 14.14 -4.10 4.58
C LEU A 109 13.58 -5.50 4.38
N LEU A 110 14.09 -6.46 5.16
CA LEU A 110 13.49 -7.78 5.32
C LEU A 110 12.76 -7.82 6.66
N VAL A 111 11.45 -8.02 6.64
CA VAL A 111 10.65 -8.32 7.84
C VAL A 111 10.26 -9.78 7.75
N GLN A 112 10.81 -10.60 8.65
CA GLN A 112 10.63 -12.03 8.65
C GLN A 112 10.23 -12.49 10.06
N GLU A 113 9.18 -13.30 10.13
CA GLU A 113 8.83 -14.03 11.34
C GLU A 113 9.62 -15.34 11.45
N ASN A 114 9.70 -15.88 12.66
CA ASN A 114 10.33 -17.18 12.94
C ASN A 114 9.31 -18.33 13.03
N ASN A 115 8.05 -18.09 12.64
CA ASN A 115 6.98 -19.07 12.50
C ASN A 115 6.61 -19.19 11.01
N ASN A 116 6.09 -20.34 10.57
CA ASN A 116 5.63 -20.58 9.20
C ASN A 116 4.12 -20.40 9.00
N SER A 117 3.41 -19.89 10.03
CA SER A 117 1.94 -19.90 10.08
C SER A 117 1.30 -18.51 10.20
N ASP A 118 1.99 -17.49 10.71
CA ASP A 118 1.31 -16.31 11.28
C ASP A 118 1.49 -15.02 10.48
N GLY A 119 2.53 -14.87 9.66
CA GLY A 119 2.94 -13.72 8.84
C GLY A 119 3.73 -12.63 9.57
N ALA A 120 4.54 -11.88 8.81
CA ALA A 120 5.25 -10.68 9.25
C ALA A 120 4.35 -9.43 9.22
N ARG A 121 4.61 -8.44 10.09
CA ARG A 121 3.77 -7.23 10.28
C ARG A 121 4.58 -5.95 10.41
N ILE A 122 4.04 -4.85 9.89
CA ILE A 122 4.42 -3.47 10.19
C ILE A 122 3.18 -2.74 10.69
N ASN A 123 3.22 -2.23 11.92
CA ASN A 123 2.11 -1.48 12.52
C ASN A 123 2.32 0.03 12.42
N PHE A 124 1.21 0.76 12.24
CA PHE A 124 1.13 2.21 12.36
C PHE A 124 0.14 2.54 13.47
N GLU A 125 0.63 3.27 14.47
CA GLU A 125 -0.08 3.55 15.72
C GLU A 125 0.13 5.03 16.10
N ASN A 126 -0.85 5.62 16.76
CA ASN A 126 -0.76 6.96 17.31
C ASN A 126 -0.79 6.90 18.84
N PHE A 127 0.01 7.75 19.50
CA PHE A 127 0.06 7.79 20.96
C PHE A 127 -1.33 8.06 21.57
N GLY A 128 -1.73 7.23 22.53
CA GLY A 128 -3.02 7.34 23.21
C GLY A 128 -4.23 6.84 22.40
N ILE A 129 -4.01 6.18 21.26
CA ILE A 129 -5.06 5.62 20.42
C ILE A 129 -4.84 4.11 20.26
N GLU A 130 -5.86 3.31 20.57
CA GLU A 130 -5.80 1.83 20.47
C GLU A 130 -6.02 1.31 19.03
N ARG A 131 -6.37 2.21 18.10
CA ARG A 131 -6.59 1.86 16.69
C ARG A 131 -5.28 1.81 15.94
N THR A 132 -5.10 0.75 15.15
CA THR A 132 -3.87 0.51 14.41
C THR A 132 -4.16 0.17 12.96
N TRP A 133 -3.24 0.56 12.09
CA TRP A 133 -3.15 0.02 10.74
C TRP A 133 -1.99 -0.97 10.69
N THR A 134 -2.19 -2.09 10.01
CA THR A 134 -1.16 -3.12 9.88
C THR A 134 -1.00 -3.47 8.41
N LEU A 135 0.24 -3.35 7.92
CA LEU A 135 0.66 -4.06 6.71
C LEU A 135 1.10 -5.46 7.12
N TYR A 136 0.50 -6.47 6.50
CA TYR A 136 0.69 -7.87 6.84
C TYR A 136 1.09 -8.68 5.61
N GLY A 137 2.10 -9.55 5.76
CA GLY A 137 2.52 -10.47 4.70
C GLY A 137 2.74 -11.87 5.24
N LYS A 138 2.16 -12.87 4.58
CA LYS A 138 2.32 -14.29 4.88
C LYS A 138 2.63 -15.07 3.61
N ASN A 139 3.68 -15.88 3.67
CA ASN A 139 3.91 -16.95 2.72
C ASN A 139 3.59 -18.26 3.43
N SER A 140 2.57 -18.96 2.97
CA SER A 140 2.15 -20.24 3.54
C SER A 140 3.13 -21.34 3.14
N SER A 141 3.29 -22.34 4.02
CA SER A 141 3.96 -23.59 3.66
C SER A 141 3.07 -24.57 2.89
N SER A 142 1.78 -24.25 2.74
CA SER A 142 0.85 -25.02 1.91
C SER A 142 1.15 -24.81 0.42
N THR A 143 0.77 -25.79 -0.39
CA THR A 143 0.87 -25.70 -1.86
C THR A 143 -0.27 -24.90 -2.49
N ILE A 144 -1.21 -24.40 -1.67
CA ILE A 144 -2.39 -23.67 -2.15
C ILE A 144 -1.99 -22.20 -2.29
N PRO A 145 -1.94 -21.64 -3.52
CA PRO A 145 -1.44 -20.28 -3.72
C PRO A 145 -2.26 -19.21 -2.99
N SER A 146 -3.57 -19.45 -2.79
CA SER A 146 -4.47 -18.55 -2.07
C SER A 146 -4.14 -18.37 -0.58
N ASP A 147 -3.32 -19.25 0.00
CA ASP A 147 -2.91 -19.15 1.41
C ASP A 147 -1.75 -18.16 1.62
N ASN A 148 -1.09 -17.73 0.53
CA ASN A 148 -0.12 -16.64 0.56
C ASN A 148 -0.90 -15.32 0.49
N VAL A 149 -0.66 -14.43 1.44
CA VAL A 149 -1.49 -13.25 1.65
C VAL A 149 -0.63 -12.01 1.87
N LEU A 150 -0.90 -10.96 1.11
CA LEU A 150 -0.55 -9.58 1.46
C LEU A 150 -1.83 -8.83 1.83
N ASN A 151 -1.86 -8.18 2.99
CA ASN A 151 -3.08 -7.59 3.53
C ASN A 151 -2.83 -6.22 4.16
N ILE A 152 -3.80 -5.33 4.00
CA ILE A 152 -3.93 -4.06 4.70
C ILE A 152 -5.08 -4.20 5.68
N TYR A 153 -4.75 -4.17 6.97
CA TYR A 153 -5.67 -4.38 8.07
C TYR A 153 -5.85 -3.11 8.90
N HIS A 154 -7.06 -2.87 9.41
CA HIS A 154 -7.32 -1.88 10.44
C HIS A 154 -8.04 -2.50 11.63
N SER A 155 -7.59 -2.20 12.85
CA SER A 155 -8.07 -2.90 14.05
C SER A 155 -9.56 -2.77 14.35
N SER A 156 -10.23 -1.74 13.83
CA SER A 156 -11.69 -1.57 14.00
C SER A 156 -12.55 -2.17 12.88
N PHE A 157 -11.96 -2.54 11.74
CA PHE A 157 -12.72 -2.98 10.56
C PHE A 157 -12.32 -4.37 10.05
N GLY A 158 -11.12 -4.84 10.40
CA GLY A 158 -10.57 -6.08 9.86
C GLY A 158 -9.76 -5.83 8.59
N ASN A 159 -9.81 -6.81 7.67
CA ASN A 159 -9.13 -6.72 6.38
C ASN A 159 -9.81 -5.67 5.51
N ILE A 160 -9.06 -4.68 5.04
CA ILE A 160 -9.54 -3.64 4.12
C ILE A 160 -9.20 -4.02 2.70
N ALA A 161 -7.95 -4.44 2.45
CA ALA A 161 -7.51 -4.90 1.13
C ALA A 161 -6.63 -6.14 1.29
N GLN A 162 -6.93 -7.18 0.52
CA GLN A 162 -6.21 -8.45 0.53
C GLN A 162 -5.82 -8.84 -0.89
N PHE A 163 -4.58 -9.31 -1.05
CA PHE A 163 -4.03 -9.87 -2.28
C PHE A 163 -3.53 -11.27 -1.96
N THR A 164 -3.94 -12.25 -2.76
CA THR A 164 -3.56 -13.65 -2.56
C THR A 164 -2.59 -14.13 -3.63
N GLY A 165 -1.82 -15.17 -3.34
CA GLY A 165 -0.77 -15.68 -4.24
C GLY A 165 -1.28 -16.28 -5.56
N ASP A 166 -2.58 -16.54 -5.68
CA ASP A 166 -3.26 -16.91 -6.93
C ASP A 166 -3.66 -15.70 -7.79
N GLY A 167 -3.34 -14.48 -7.35
CA GLY A 167 -3.66 -13.23 -8.06
C GLY A 167 -5.03 -12.65 -7.73
N ASN A 168 -5.82 -13.29 -6.87
CA ASN A 168 -7.10 -12.73 -6.44
C ASN A 168 -6.91 -11.52 -5.52
N THR A 169 -7.87 -10.59 -5.59
CA THR A 169 -7.89 -9.38 -4.76
C THR A 169 -9.25 -9.18 -4.12
N GLN A 170 -9.28 -8.82 -2.85
CA GLN A 170 -10.47 -8.41 -2.13
C GLN A 170 -10.30 -6.98 -1.62
N LEU A 171 -11.30 -6.13 -1.85
CA LEU A 171 -11.40 -4.79 -1.27
C LEU A 171 -12.72 -4.71 -0.49
N ASN A 172 -12.62 -4.52 0.82
CA ASN A 172 -13.78 -4.39 1.71
C ASN A 172 -14.07 -2.90 1.93
N GLY A 173 -15.16 -2.43 1.34
CA GLY A 173 -15.58 -1.02 1.36
C GLY A 173 -16.13 -0.58 0.00
N PHE A 174 -16.32 0.72 -0.16
CA PHE A 174 -16.67 1.30 -1.46
C PHE A 174 -15.45 1.98 -2.06
N THR A 175 -15.16 1.68 -3.33
CA THR A 175 -14.17 2.43 -4.10
C THR A 175 -14.75 3.78 -4.48
N GLN A 176 -14.14 4.88 -4.03
CA GLN A 176 -14.47 6.18 -4.61
C GLN A 176 -13.92 6.20 -6.04
N LEU A 177 -14.81 6.00 -7.00
CA LEU A 177 -14.50 6.10 -8.41
C LEU A 177 -14.15 7.56 -8.74
N GLY A 178 -13.02 7.77 -9.42
CA GLY A 178 -12.55 9.10 -9.82
C GLY A 178 -13.49 9.77 -10.84
N ALA A 179 -13.25 11.04 -11.16
CA ALA A 179 -14.07 11.76 -12.13
C ALA A 179 -14.11 11.09 -13.53
N ASP A 180 -13.07 10.34 -13.86
CA ASP A 180 -12.87 9.61 -15.12
C ASP A 180 -13.28 8.13 -15.05
N ALA A 181 -13.73 7.65 -13.90
CA ALA A 181 -14.20 6.27 -13.80
C ALA A 181 -15.59 6.14 -14.46
N PRO A 182 -15.87 5.02 -15.16
CA PRO A 182 -17.17 4.79 -15.79
C PRO A 182 -18.28 4.97 -14.76
N LYS A 183 -19.23 5.85 -15.06
CA LYS A 183 -20.34 6.11 -14.15
C LYS A 183 -21.37 5.03 -14.40
N ILE A 184 -21.34 3.96 -13.61
CA ILE A 184 -22.47 3.03 -13.58
C ILE A 184 -23.66 3.78 -12.97
N LYS A 185 -24.60 4.17 -13.81
CA LYS A 185 -25.84 4.84 -13.39
C LYS A 185 -27.00 3.86 -13.52
N VAL A 186 -27.84 3.85 -12.49
CA VAL A 186 -29.10 3.09 -12.50
C VAL A 186 -30.24 4.09 -12.54
N LYS A 187 -31.14 3.96 -13.52
CA LYS A 187 -32.35 4.77 -13.60
C LYS A 187 -33.57 3.86 -13.50
N LYS A 188 -34.42 4.14 -12.51
CA LYS A 188 -35.67 3.42 -12.26
C LYS A 188 -36.82 4.17 -12.94
N PHE A 189 -37.58 3.46 -13.76
CA PHE A 189 -38.83 3.94 -14.35
C PHE A 189 -39.99 3.10 -13.79
N THR A 190 -41.12 3.74 -13.51
CA THR A 190 -42.33 3.07 -13.00
C THR A 190 -43.53 3.51 -13.83
N GLY A 191 -44.42 2.60 -14.17
CA GLY A 191 -45.61 2.89 -14.98
C GLY A 191 -46.72 1.85 -14.81
N ILE A 192 -47.83 2.07 -15.53
CA ILE A 192 -48.95 1.12 -15.66
C ILE A 192 -48.95 0.65 -17.11
N LEU A 193 -48.91 -0.67 -17.37
CA LEU A 193 -48.98 -1.19 -18.73
C LEU A 193 -50.40 -0.92 -19.22
N ASP A 194 -50.56 -0.27 -20.36
CA ASP A 194 -51.88 -0.20 -20.98
C ASP A 194 -52.30 -1.57 -21.51
N ASN A 195 -53.57 -1.68 -21.92
CA ASN A 195 -54.11 -2.89 -22.54
C ASN A 195 -53.89 -2.90 -24.07
N ASP A 196 -53.16 -1.92 -24.59
CA ASP A 196 -52.93 -1.75 -26.02
C ASP A 196 -51.54 -2.27 -26.41
N ALA A 197 -51.28 -2.36 -27.71
CA ALA A 197 -50.06 -2.94 -28.25
C ALA A 197 -48.81 -2.05 -28.09
N SER A 198 -48.94 -0.83 -27.55
CA SER A 198 -47.81 0.10 -27.46
C SER A 198 -47.93 1.10 -26.30
N THR A 199 -47.11 0.93 -25.26
CA THR A 199 -46.87 1.94 -24.22
C THR A 199 -45.48 2.54 -24.40
N SER A 200 -45.35 3.86 -24.47
CA SER A 200 -44.04 4.56 -24.49
C SER A 200 -43.77 5.30 -23.17
N ILE A 201 -42.57 5.16 -22.62
CA ILE A 201 -42.11 5.94 -21.46
C ILE A 201 -41.08 6.96 -21.93
N GLU A 202 -41.41 8.25 -21.83
CA GLU A 202 -40.45 9.30 -22.11
C GLU A 202 -39.37 9.35 -21.03
N THR A 203 -38.11 9.55 -21.44
CA THR A 203 -36.97 9.60 -20.54
C THR A 203 -36.22 10.90 -20.68
N ALA A 204 -35.70 11.44 -19.58
CA ALA A 204 -34.89 12.65 -19.59
C ALA A 204 -33.43 12.43 -20.10
N PHE A 205 -33.18 11.47 -20.99
CA PHE A 205 -31.85 11.28 -21.58
C PHE A 205 -31.66 12.28 -22.73
N THR A 206 -30.62 13.11 -22.64
CA THR A 206 -30.35 14.16 -23.63
C THR A 206 -29.22 13.82 -24.60
N ASP A 207 -28.40 12.81 -24.27
CA ASP A 207 -27.25 12.35 -25.06
C ASP A 207 -27.04 10.83 -24.86
N PHE A 208 -27.12 10.07 -25.94
CA PHE A 208 -26.93 8.62 -25.96
C PHE A 208 -25.52 8.20 -26.42
N SER A 209 -24.69 9.15 -26.88
CA SER A 209 -23.37 8.85 -27.46
C SER A 209 -22.37 8.28 -26.46
N LYS A 210 -22.66 8.37 -25.17
CA LYS A 210 -21.81 7.88 -24.08
C LYS A 210 -22.25 6.54 -23.52
N ILE A 211 -23.38 6.00 -23.97
CA ILE A 211 -23.93 4.79 -23.36
C ILE A 211 -23.34 3.55 -24.04
N VAL A 212 -22.55 2.79 -23.29
CA VAL A 212 -21.80 1.62 -23.79
C VAL A 212 -22.66 0.37 -23.86
N SER A 213 -23.60 0.19 -22.93
CA SER A 213 -24.53 -0.94 -22.89
C SER A 213 -25.79 -0.64 -22.09
N PHE A 214 -26.85 -1.41 -22.32
CA PHE A 214 -28.11 -1.34 -21.59
C PHE A 214 -28.57 -2.73 -21.18
N THR A 215 -29.14 -2.82 -19.98
CA THR A 215 -29.93 -3.98 -19.56
C THR A 215 -31.24 -3.49 -18.95
N GLY A 216 -32.36 -4.02 -19.44
CA GLY A 216 -33.71 -3.68 -18.98
C GLY A 216 -34.36 -4.85 -18.25
N TYR A 217 -35.03 -4.59 -17.13
CA TYR A 217 -35.83 -5.58 -16.41
C TYR A 217 -37.24 -5.05 -16.15
N ILE A 218 -38.28 -5.76 -16.59
CA ILE A 218 -39.67 -5.50 -16.20
C ILE A 218 -39.99 -6.30 -14.94
N LEU A 219 -40.39 -5.63 -13.87
CA LEU A 219 -40.84 -6.27 -12.63
C LEU A 219 -42.32 -5.98 -12.36
N ARG A 220 -43.04 -7.01 -11.91
CA ARG A 220 -44.41 -6.87 -11.41
C ARG A 220 -44.37 -6.46 -9.93
N SER A 221 -45.13 -5.44 -9.55
CA SER A 221 -45.15 -4.93 -8.16
C SER A 221 -45.56 -5.99 -7.11
N SER A 222 -46.34 -6.99 -7.52
CA SER A 222 -46.78 -8.11 -6.66
C SER A 222 -45.95 -9.40 -6.79
N ILE A 223 -45.03 -9.49 -7.77
CA ILE A 223 -44.13 -10.65 -7.97
C ILE A 223 -42.73 -10.12 -8.32
N PRO A 224 -41.84 -9.91 -7.34
CA PRO A 224 -40.55 -9.25 -7.53
C PRO A 224 -39.48 -10.09 -8.25
N GLN A 225 -39.80 -11.29 -8.75
CA GLN A 225 -38.81 -12.24 -9.30
C GLN A 225 -38.93 -12.51 -10.80
N LEU A 226 -39.90 -11.91 -11.51
CA LEU A 226 -39.97 -12.08 -12.96
C LEU A 226 -39.06 -11.04 -13.61
N ALA A 227 -37.89 -11.46 -14.10
CA ALA A 227 -36.98 -10.66 -14.91
C ALA A 227 -37.11 -11.10 -16.36
N ILE A 228 -37.67 -10.25 -17.22
CA ILE A 228 -37.74 -10.50 -18.66
C ILE A 228 -36.56 -9.77 -19.31
N ASN A 229 -35.64 -10.54 -19.89
CA ASN A 229 -34.54 -9.97 -20.68
C ASN A 229 -35.10 -9.45 -22.02
N PRO A 230 -34.54 -8.36 -22.57
CA PRO A 230 -34.85 -7.96 -23.92
C PRO A 230 -34.46 -9.06 -24.90
N ASN A 231 -35.33 -9.34 -25.87
CA ASN A 231 -35.09 -10.32 -26.93
C ASN A 231 -35.48 -9.68 -28.27
N GLU A 232 -34.66 -9.91 -29.30
CA GLU A 232 -34.84 -9.31 -30.64
C GLU A 232 -35.92 -10.01 -31.48
N GLU A 233 -36.47 -11.14 -31.00
CA GLU A 233 -37.48 -11.88 -31.76
C GLU A 233 -38.88 -11.30 -31.60
N ASP A 234 -39.43 -10.83 -32.73
CA ASP A 234 -40.78 -10.31 -32.89
C ASP A 234 -41.79 -11.46 -32.97
N ASN A 235 -42.51 -11.72 -31.87
CA ASN A 235 -43.68 -12.60 -31.84
C ASN A 235 -44.86 -11.80 -31.26
N ASP A 236 -46.09 -12.16 -31.67
CA ASP A 236 -47.43 -11.51 -31.57
C ASP A 236 -47.77 -10.50 -30.43
N PHE A 237 -46.98 -10.39 -29.36
CA PHE A 237 -47.12 -9.34 -28.34
C PHE A 237 -45.76 -8.90 -27.78
N HIS A 238 -45.36 -7.66 -28.09
CA HIS A 238 -44.14 -7.04 -27.59
C HIS A 238 -44.44 -5.73 -26.87
N TYR A 239 -43.65 -5.38 -25.85
CA TYR A 239 -43.59 -4.02 -25.31
C TYR A 239 -42.33 -3.35 -25.80
N VAL A 240 -42.45 -2.11 -26.29
CA VAL A 240 -41.31 -1.31 -26.71
C VAL A 240 -41.06 -0.21 -25.69
N LEU A 241 -39.94 -0.29 -24.98
CA LEU A 241 -39.44 0.86 -24.25
C LEU A 241 -38.63 1.72 -25.22
N ARG A 242 -39.27 2.76 -25.74
CA ARG A 242 -38.63 3.75 -26.60
C ARG A 242 -37.98 4.84 -25.75
N LEU A 243 -36.65 4.86 -25.74
CA LEU A 243 -35.86 5.96 -25.20
C LEU A 243 -35.73 7.03 -26.28
N LEU A 244 -36.44 8.15 -26.09
CA LEU A 244 -36.40 9.28 -27.02
C LEU A 244 -35.14 10.11 -26.78
N GLY A 245 -34.37 10.37 -27.84
CA GLY A 245 -33.18 11.21 -27.82
C GLY A 245 -33.20 12.30 -28.88
N ASN A 246 -32.38 13.33 -28.68
CA ASN A 246 -32.32 14.50 -29.59
C ASN A 246 -31.88 14.16 -31.03
N ALA A 247 -31.28 12.99 -31.27
CA ALA A 247 -30.76 12.60 -32.59
C ALA A 247 -30.94 11.11 -32.98
N GLN A 248 -31.28 10.22 -32.03
CA GLN A 248 -31.53 8.79 -32.25
C GLN A 248 -32.53 8.30 -31.20
N ASN A 249 -33.42 7.38 -31.59
CA ASN A 249 -34.30 6.66 -30.66
C ASN A 249 -33.70 5.27 -30.41
N ILE A 250 -33.67 4.85 -29.15
CA ILE A 250 -33.31 3.46 -28.81
C ILE A 250 -34.60 2.75 -28.40
N ASP A 251 -35.00 1.77 -29.18
CA ASP A 251 -36.15 0.92 -28.90
C ASP A 251 -35.65 -0.36 -28.21
N ILE A 252 -36.07 -0.57 -26.96
CA ILE A 252 -35.81 -1.81 -26.22
C ILE A 252 -37.08 -2.66 -26.30
N PHE A 253 -36.98 -3.78 -27.01
CA PHE A 253 -38.09 -4.71 -27.20
C PHE A 253 -38.12 -5.77 -26.09
N PHE A 254 -39.28 -5.91 -25.46
CA PHE A 254 -39.61 -7.01 -24.57
C PHE A 254 -40.63 -7.89 -25.29
N SER A 255 -40.19 -8.99 -25.88
CA SER A 255 -41.09 -9.98 -26.47
C SER A 255 -41.51 -11.05 -25.45
N GLN A 256 -42.55 -11.81 -25.79
CA GLN A 256 -43.10 -12.89 -24.95
C GLN A 256 -43.60 -12.46 -23.56
N VAL A 257 -44.09 -11.22 -23.43
CA VAL A 257 -44.60 -10.77 -22.12
C VAL A 257 -45.88 -11.54 -21.75
N PRO A 258 -45.90 -12.25 -20.60
CA PRO A 258 -47.02 -13.10 -20.25
C PRO A 258 -48.35 -12.33 -20.17
N PRO A 259 -49.48 -12.90 -20.62
CA PRO A 259 -50.79 -12.26 -20.51
C PRO A 259 -51.13 -11.76 -19.09
N ALA A 260 -50.57 -12.40 -18.06
CA ALA A 260 -50.73 -12.03 -16.66
C ALA A 260 -50.11 -10.67 -16.26
N LEU A 261 -49.29 -10.04 -17.10
CA LEU A 261 -48.73 -8.71 -16.87
C LEU A 261 -49.54 -7.59 -17.54
N ARG A 262 -50.47 -7.91 -18.44
CA ARG A 262 -51.28 -6.91 -19.17
C ARG A 262 -52.19 -6.14 -18.21
N GLY A 263 -52.25 -4.80 -18.34
CA GLY A 263 -53.06 -3.94 -17.47
C GLY A 263 -52.56 -3.84 -16.02
N GLN A 264 -51.34 -4.28 -15.71
CA GLN A 264 -50.77 -4.26 -14.36
C GLN A 264 -49.72 -3.15 -14.20
N THR A 265 -49.49 -2.73 -12.95
CA THR A 265 -48.38 -1.83 -12.60
C THR A 265 -47.04 -2.56 -12.73
N TYR A 266 -46.07 -1.90 -13.34
CA TYR A 266 -44.74 -2.42 -13.58
C TYR A 266 -43.66 -1.41 -13.20
N THR A 267 -42.47 -1.94 -12.95
CA THR A 267 -41.24 -1.16 -12.78
C THR A 267 -40.23 -1.62 -13.81
N VAL A 268 -39.66 -0.69 -14.56
CA VAL A 268 -38.52 -0.97 -15.43
C VAL A 268 -37.26 -0.43 -14.78
N TYR A 269 -36.29 -1.31 -14.54
CA TYR A 269 -34.93 -0.87 -14.18
C TYR A 269 -34.07 -0.87 -15.43
N ILE A 270 -33.43 0.27 -15.70
CA ILE A 270 -32.41 0.39 -16.73
C ILE A 270 -31.08 0.65 -16.03
N THR A 271 -30.14 -0.27 -16.20
CA THR A 271 -28.72 -0.03 -15.89
C THR A 271 -28.01 0.35 -17.16
N PHE A 272 -27.23 1.43 -17.10
CA PHE A 272 -26.42 1.88 -18.23
C PHE A 272 -25.06 2.35 -17.74
N GLU A 273 -24.07 2.13 -18.59
CA GLU A 273 -22.69 2.55 -18.38
C GLU A 273 -22.41 3.78 -19.24
N GLU A 274 -22.05 4.90 -18.59
CA GLU A 274 -21.57 6.14 -19.21
C GLU A 274 -20.06 6.31 -19.07
#